data_AF-A0A1I0C421-F1
#
_entry.id   AF-A0A1I0C421-F1
#
_cell.length_a   1.000
_cell.length_b   1.000
_cell.length_c   1.000
_cell.angle_alpha   90.00
_cell.angle_beta   90.00
_cell.angle_gamma   90.00
#
_symmetry.space_group_name_H-M   'P 1'
#
loop_
_entity.id
_entity.type
_entity.pdbx_description
1 polymer ?
#
loop_
_entity_poly.entity_id
_entity_poly.type
_entity_poly.pdbx_seq_one_letter_code
_entity_poly.pdbx_strand_id
1 'polypeptide(L)'
;MNTFEIINILYNDAPKAYAIIKGNGVEGMLLVYSYDKGSVLVVEAQGLPDTDCNQGVHGLHIHEGATCTGTKENPFSDAGSHFSMNDCPHPYHSGDLPPLFSMNGQAWMSLYIQKFVPEQIIGRTIIIHERADDFTTQPSGNAGKMIACGEIIELYQ
;
A
#
# COMPACT_ATOMS: atom_id res chain seq x y z
N MET A 1 6.82 20.98 -4.12
CA MET A 1 7.11 19.70 -4.77
C MET A 1 7.90 19.94 -6.05
N ASN A 2 9.12 19.44 -6.11
CA ASN A 2 10.01 19.51 -7.27
C ASN A 2 10.41 18.09 -7.66
N THR A 3 10.20 17.73 -8.92
CA THR A 3 10.47 16.37 -9.43
C THR A 3 11.94 15.96 -9.28
N PHE A 4 12.88 16.89 -9.47
CA PHE A 4 14.30 16.59 -9.33
C PHE A 4 14.71 16.32 -7.88
N GLU A 5 14.08 16.98 -6.91
CA GLU A 5 14.31 16.69 -5.48
C GLU A 5 13.80 15.30 -5.10
N ILE A 6 12.61 14.91 -5.58
CA ILE A 6 12.07 13.56 -5.34
C ILE A 6 13.00 12.50 -5.94
N ILE A 7 13.44 12.68 -7.19
CA ILE A 7 14.40 11.75 -7.82
C ILE A 7 15.70 11.71 -7.02
N ASN A 8 16.18 12.85 -6.52
CA ASN A 8 17.40 12.91 -5.72
C ASN A 8 17.26 12.13 -4.40
N ILE A 9 16.10 12.21 -3.73
CA ILE A 9 15.81 11.44 -2.52
C ILE A 9 15.79 9.94 -2.82
N LEU A 10 15.09 9.53 -3.87
CA LEU A 10 15.02 8.11 -4.27
C LEU A 10 16.38 7.54 -4.66
N TYR A 11 17.32 8.38 -5.12
CA TYR A 11 18.65 7.95 -5.54
C TYR A 11 19.68 7.97 -4.40
N ASN A 12 19.63 8.95 -3.50
CA ASN A 12 20.69 9.19 -2.52
C ASN A 12 20.30 8.87 -1.08
N ASP A 13 19.02 8.92 -0.74
CA ASP A 13 18.57 8.77 0.64
C ASP A 13 18.14 7.33 0.93
N ALA A 14 18.15 6.95 2.20
CA ALA A 14 17.59 5.69 2.65
C ALA A 14 16.09 5.85 2.99
N PRO A 15 15.25 4.82 2.72
CA PRO A 15 13.88 4.81 3.22
C PRO A 15 13.85 4.90 4.74
N LYS A 16 12.81 5.53 5.29
CA LYS A 16 12.52 5.56 6.73
C LYS A 16 11.82 4.29 7.19
N ALA A 17 10.93 3.77 6.36
CA ALA A 17 10.20 2.54 6.64
C ALA A 17 10.14 1.67 5.38
N TYR A 18 9.91 0.38 5.60
CA TYR A 18 9.68 -0.58 4.54
C TYR A 18 8.68 -1.66 4.97
N ALA A 19 8.13 -2.38 4.01
CA ALA A 19 7.38 -3.60 4.25
C ALA A 19 7.73 -4.64 3.18
N ILE A 20 7.89 -5.89 3.58
CA ILE A 20 7.95 -7.02 2.64
C ILE A 20 6.54 -7.54 2.48
N ILE A 21 6.02 -7.50 1.25
CA ILE A 21 4.64 -7.84 0.93
C ILE A 21 4.59 -9.28 0.45
N LYS A 22 3.76 -10.11 1.08
CA LYS A 22 3.58 -11.53 0.72
C LYS A 22 2.13 -11.98 0.84
N GLY A 23 1.72 -12.91 -0.02
CA GLY A 23 0.44 -13.60 0.11
C GLY A 23 -0.07 -14.13 -1.23
N ASN A 24 -0.73 -15.30 -1.22
CA ASN A 24 -1.37 -15.87 -2.41
C ASN A 24 -0.48 -15.93 -3.69
N GLY A 25 0.82 -16.19 -3.54
CA GLY A 25 1.79 -16.19 -4.65
C GLY A 25 2.31 -14.82 -5.08
N VAL A 26 1.81 -13.73 -4.47
CA VAL A 26 2.32 -12.37 -4.63
C VAL A 26 3.51 -12.15 -3.69
N GLU A 27 4.56 -11.54 -4.23
CA GLU A 27 5.71 -11.05 -3.48
C GLU A 27 6.01 -9.60 -3.89
N GLY A 28 6.44 -8.76 -2.95
CA GLY A 28 6.69 -7.35 -3.24
C GLY A 28 7.34 -6.61 -2.09
N MET A 29 7.49 -5.30 -2.27
CA MET A 29 8.08 -4.41 -1.28
C MET A 29 7.43 -3.03 -1.34
N LEU A 30 7.25 -2.43 -0.16
CA LEU A 30 6.98 -1.01 0.01
C LEU A 30 8.23 -0.36 0.61
N LEU A 31 8.65 0.78 0.05
CA LEU A 31 9.63 1.70 0.63
C LEU A 31 8.97 3.04 0.88
N VAL A 32 9.28 3.67 2.02
CA VAL A 32 8.68 4.93 2.45
C VAL A 32 9.78 5.93 2.75
N TYR A 33 9.80 7.05 2.02
CA TYR A 33 10.75 8.15 2.21
C TYR A 33 10.01 9.38 2.74
N SER A 34 10.64 10.15 3.61
CA SER A 34 10.13 11.47 3.99
C SER A 34 10.33 12.47 2.86
N TYR A 35 9.33 13.29 2.54
CA TYR A 35 9.50 14.44 1.65
C TYR A 35 8.58 15.59 2.06
N ASP A 36 9.16 16.75 2.36
CA ASP A 36 8.43 17.93 2.87
C ASP A 36 7.52 17.58 4.06
N LYS A 37 6.20 17.71 3.90
CA LYS A 37 5.18 17.40 4.93
C LYS A 37 4.47 16.08 4.66
N GLY A 38 5.02 15.24 3.78
CA GLY A 38 4.41 14.00 3.34
C GLY A 38 5.44 12.90 3.15
N SER A 39 5.06 11.92 2.36
CA SER A 39 5.85 10.73 2.07
C SER A 39 5.95 10.48 0.58
N VAL A 40 7.09 9.99 0.13
CA VAL A 40 7.23 9.32 -1.17
C VAL A 40 7.19 7.82 -0.93
N LEU A 41 6.23 7.14 -1.53
CA LEU A 41 6.10 5.69 -1.48
C LEU A 41 6.64 5.11 -2.78
N VAL A 42 7.40 4.03 -2.68
CA VAL A 42 7.76 3.16 -3.82
C VAL A 42 7.22 1.77 -3.52
N VAL A 43 6.38 1.26 -4.41
CA VAL A 43 5.75 -0.06 -4.28
C VAL A 43 6.08 -0.88 -5.50
N GLU A 44 6.55 -2.10 -5.27
CA GLU A 44 6.70 -3.12 -6.31
C GLU A 44 6.01 -4.40 -5.89
N ALA A 45 5.44 -5.10 -6.87
CA ALA A 45 4.80 -6.39 -6.67
C ALA A 45 4.95 -7.28 -7.90
N GLN A 46 5.08 -8.57 -7.66
CA GLN A 46 5.18 -9.64 -8.65
C GLN A 46 4.18 -10.75 -8.29
N GLY A 47 3.76 -11.53 -9.29
CA GLY A 47 2.79 -12.62 -9.11
C GLY A 47 1.35 -12.13 -8.96
N LEU A 48 1.06 -10.88 -9.30
CA LEU A 48 -0.31 -10.35 -9.30
C LEU A 48 -1.19 -11.09 -10.32
N PRO A 49 -2.42 -11.47 -9.96
CA PRO A 49 -3.32 -12.13 -10.89
C PRO A 49 -3.94 -11.14 -11.88
N ASP A 50 -4.25 -11.60 -13.09
CA ASP A 50 -5.06 -10.82 -14.02
C ASP A 50 -6.48 -10.65 -13.45
N THR A 51 -7.03 -9.44 -13.57
CA THR A 51 -8.41 -9.12 -13.18
C THR A 51 -9.34 -9.05 -14.39
N ASP A 52 -8.91 -8.38 -15.46
CA ASP A 52 -9.66 -8.25 -16.72
C ASP A 52 -8.72 -7.92 -17.88
N CYS A 53 -9.11 -8.19 -19.13
CA CYS A 53 -8.32 -7.88 -20.33
C CYS A 53 -6.88 -8.42 -20.33
N ASN A 54 -6.60 -9.52 -19.61
CA ASN A 54 -5.25 -10.07 -19.36
C ASN A 54 -4.29 -9.03 -18.71
N GLN A 55 -4.85 -8.19 -17.84
CA GLN A 55 -4.15 -7.19 -17.03
C GLN A 55 -4.74 -7.22 -15.62
N GLY A 56 -3.97 -6.76 -14.63
CA GLY A 56 -4.44 -6.67 -13.25
C GLY A 56 -4.55 -5.22 -12.77
N VAL A 57 -5.65 -4.88 -12.11
CA VAL A 57 -5.79 -3.62 -11.36
C VAL A 57 -6.17 -3.95 -9.93
N HIS A 58 -5.33 -3.58 -8.97
CA HIS A 58 -5.44 -4.01 -7.58
C HIS A 58 -5.50 -2.82 -6.63
N GLY A 59 -6.54 -2.76 -5.79
CA GLY A 59 -6.62 -1.81 -4.69
C GLY A 59 -5.41 -1.95 -3.76
N LEU A 60 -4.90 -0.83 -3.28
CA LEU A 60 -3.73 -0.76 -2.42
C LEU A 60 -4.05 0.16 -1.25
N HIS A 61 -3.99 -0.36 -0.03
CA HIS A 61 -4.34 0.42 1.16
C HIS A 61 -3.36 0.20 2.29
N ILE A 62 -3.06 1.25 3.04
CA ILE A 62 -2.50 1.10 4.38
C ILE A 62 -3.67 0.85 5.33
N HIS A 63 -3.61 -0.25 6.06
CA HIS A 63 -4.60 -0.63 7.06
C HIS A 63 -4.13 -0.26 8.46
N GLU A 64 -5.05 -0.15 9.41
CA GLU A 64 -4.75 0.34 10.75
C GLU A 64 -4.06 -0.69 11.67
N GLY A 65 -4.26 -1.98 11.40
CA GLY A 65 -3.75 -3.09 12.18
C GLY A 65 -2.25 -3.31 12.00
N ALA A 66 -1.67 -4.02 12.95
CA ALA A 66 -0.22 -4.17 13.09
C ALA A 66 0.33 -5.52 12.57
N THR A 67 -0.54 -6.48 12.23
CA THR A 67 -0.10 -7.82 11.84
C THR A 67 -0.74 -8.28 10.55
N CYS A 68 0.01 -9.01 9.73
CA CYS A 68 -0.48 -9.68 8.53
C CYS A 68 -1.11 -11.05 8.83
N THR A 69 -1.71 -11.21 10.01
CA THR A 69 -2.33 -12.45 10.46
C THR A 69 -3.85 -12.39 10.28
N GLY A 70 -4.49 -13.52 10.51
CA GLY A 70 -5.93 -13.60 10.48
C GLY A 70 -6.44 -15.02 10.64
N THR A 71 -7.65 -15.25 10.16
CA THR A 71 -8.28 -16.57 10.19
C THR A 71 -7.96 -17.38 8.94
N LYS A 72 -8.36 -18.65 8.92
CA LYS A 72 -8.20 -19.50 7.74
C LYS A 72 -9.01 -18.98 6.55
N GLU A 73 -10.18 -18.41 6.81
CA GLU A 73 -11.11 -17.89 5.80
C GLU A 73 -10.72 -16.47 5.34
N ASN A 74 -10.09 -15.68 6.21
CA ASN A 74 -9.55 -14.36 5.91
C ASN A 74 -8.13 -14.22 6.49
N PRO A 75 -7.10 -14.65 5.72
CA PRO A 75 -5.72 -14.75 6.20
C PRO A 75 -5.10 -13.46 6.72
N PHE A 76 -5.67 -12.30 6.38
CA PHE A 76 -5.17 -10.97 6.75
C PHE A 76 -6.19 -10.16 7.57
N SER A 77 -7.16 -10.82 8.21
CA SER A 77 -8.23 -10.12 8.96
C SER A 77 -7.71 -9.20 10.08
N ASP A 78 -6.55 -9.49 10.65
CA ASP A 78 -5.99 -8.71 11.77
C ASP A 78 -5.31 -7.41 11.30
N ALA A 79 -5.15 -7.22 9.98
CA ALA A 79 -4.82 -5.93 9.39
C ALA A 79 -5.92 -4.88 9.66
N GLY A 80 -7.16 -5.29 9.91
CA GLY A 80 -8.25 -4.37 10.27
C GLY A 80 -8.75 -3.52 9.09
N SER A 81 -9.30 -2.34 9.39
CA SER A 81 -9.83 -1.40 8.39
C SER A 81 -8.75 -0.48 7.80
N HIS A 82 -9.12 0.35 6.81
CA HIS A 82 -8.20 1.32 6.23
C HIS A 82 -7.73 2.30 7.32
N PHE A 83 -6.45 2.63 7.32
CA PHE A 83 -5.90 3.63 8.24
C PHE A 83 -6.46 5.01 7.91
N SER A 84 -7.04 5.69 8.90
CA SER A 84 -7.48 7.08 8.76
C SER A 84 -7.09 7.93 9.97
N MET A 85 -6.61 9.14 9.71
CA MET A 85 -6.43 10.20 10.72
C MET A 85 -7.54 11.27 10.66
N ASN A 86 -8.59 10.99 9.89
CA ASN A 86 -9.77 11.84 9.73
C ASN A 86 -11.04 10.98 9.79
N ASP A 87 -12.19 11.62 9.98
CA ASP A 87 -13.49 10.95 10.05
C ASP A 87 -14.21 10.90 8.68
N CYS A 88 -13.49 11.12 7.57
CA CYS A 88 -14.08 11.06 6.24
C CYS A 88 -14.25 9.60 5.79
N PRO A 89 -15.30 9.28 5.02
CA PRO A 89 -15.44 7.96 4.42
C PRO A 89 -14.37 7.73 3.36
N HIS A 90 -14.19 6.47 2.96
CA HIS A 90 -13.49 6.12 1.72
C HIS A 90 -14.09 6.93 0.54
N PRO A 91 -13.29 7.46 -0.40
CA PRO A 91 -11.86 7.24 -0.63
C PRO A 91 -10.93 8.29 0.02
N TYR A 92 -11.35 8.88 1.15
CA TYR A 92 -10.63 9.97 1.81
C TYR A 92 -9.83 9.54 3.04
N HIS A 93 -9.71 8.24 3.32
CA HIS A 93 -8.86 7.78 4.41
C HIS A 93 -7.38 8.09 4.12
N SER A 94 -6.60 8.25 5.18
CA SER A 94 -5.14 8.50 5.09
C SER A 94 -4.40 7.38 4.35
N GLY A 95 -4.87 6.14 4.50
CA GLY A 95 -4.33 4.93 3.90
C GLY A 95 -4.89 4.58 2.52
N ASP A 96 -5.85 5.35 1.98
CA ASP A 96 -6.35 5.13 0.61
C ASP A 96 -5.30 5.62 -0.41
N LEU A 97 -4.75 4.68 -1.19
CA LEU A 97 -3.72 4.92 -2.21
C LEU A 97 -4.25 4.60 -3.62
N PRO A 98 -3.60 5.11 -4.68
CA PRO A 98 -3.93 4.69 -6.05
C PRO A 98 -3.71 3.17 -6.25
N PRO A 99 -4.56 2.51 -7.06
CA PRO A 99 -4.39 1.11 -7.42
C PRO A 99 -3.07 0.82 -8.11
N LEU A 100 -2.58 -0.42 -7.93
CA LEU A 100 -1.49 -0.98 -8.72
C LEU A 100 -2.03 -1.45 -10.08
N PHE A 101 -1.41 -0.97 -11.15
CA PHE A 101 -1.64 -1.45 -12.51
C PHE A 101 -0.56 -2.47 -12.85
N SER A 102 -0.97 -3.70 -13.15
CA SER A 102 -0.07 -4.81 -13.42
C SER A 102 -0.22 -5.34 -14.83
N MET A 103 0.92 -5.76 -15.40
CA MET A 103 1.01 -6.46 -16.67
C MET A 103 1.95 -7.66 -16.49
N ASN A 104 1.50 -8.85 -16.89
CA ASN A 104 2.23 -10.11 -16.63
C ASN A 104 2.56 -10.29 -15.14
N GLY A 105 1.61 -9.94 -14.28
CA GLY A 105 1.71 -10.02 -12.83
C GLY A 105 2.72 -9.10 -12.16
N GLN A 106 3.28 -8.12 -12.88
CA GLN A 106 4.25 -7.16 -12.35
C GLN A 106 3.65 -5.76 -12.29
N ALA A 107 3.83 -5.08 -11.16
CA ALA A 107 3.48 -3.67 -10.97
C ALA A 107 4.60 -2.92 -10.25
N TRP A 108 4.79 -1.65 -10.62
CA TRP A 108 5.67 -0.72 -9.92
C TRP A 108 5.02 0.66 -9.89
N MET A 109 5.04 1.31 -8.73
CA MET A 109 4.47 2.64 -8.53
C MET A 109 5.34 3.46 -7.60
N SER A 110 5.61 4.71 -7.97
CA SER A 110 6.14 5.74 -7.07
C SER A 110 5.15 6.89 -6.97
N LEU A 111 4.77 7.27 -5.76
CA LEU A 111 3.87 8.39 -5.52
C LEU A 111 4.33 9.28 -4.37
N TYR A 112 4.06 10.58 -4.50
CA TYR A 112 4.08 11.49 -3.36
C TYR A 112 2.67 11.62 -2.79
N ILE A 113 2.56 11.57 -1.46
CA ILE A 113 1.30 11.80 -0.75
C ILE A 113 1.52 12.65 0.50
N GLN A 114 0.67 13.65 0.69
CA GLN A 114 0.67 14.52 1.88
C GLN A 114 -0.47 14.17 2.84
N LYS A 115 -0.75 12.87 3.00
CA LYS A 115 -1.76 12.36 3.96
C LYS A 115 -1.14 11.89 5.28
N PHE A 116 0.17 11.60 5.28
CA PHE A 116 0.94 11.15 6.45
C PHE A 116 2.44 11.33 6.23
N VAL A 117 3.20 11.33 7.33
CA VAL A 117 4.66 11.12 7.36
C VAL A 117 4.98 9.67 7.75
N PRO A 118 6.19 9.15 7.45
CA PRO A 118 6.51 7.73 7.65
C PRO A 118 6.24 7.22 9.07
N GLU A 119 6.52 8.04 10.09
CA GLU A 119 6.38 7.69 11.50
C GLU A 119 4.92 7.36 11.88
N GLN A 120 3.95 7.87 11.14
CA GLN A 120 2.51 7.64 11.41
C GLN A 120 2.00 6.30 10.87
N ILE A 121 2.77 5.66 9.98
CA ILE A 121 2.42 4.37 9.35
C ILE A 121 3.34 3.22 9.78
N ILE A 122 4.43 3.50 10.51
CA ILE A 122 5.22 2.44 11.15
C ILE A 122 4.34 1.70 12.17
N GLY A 123 4.42 0.37 12.16
CA GLY A 123 3.59 -0.52 12.98
C GLY A 123 2.20 -0.77 12.39
N ARG A 124 1.95 -0.34 11.14
CA ARG A 124 0.73 -0.64 10.38
C ARG A 124 1.01 -1.65 9.28
N THR A 125 -0.01 -2.04 8.52
CA THR A 125 0.14 -2.96 7.39
C THR A 125 -0.20 -2.31 6.05
N ILE A 126 0.52 -2.68 4.99
CA ILE A 126 0.11 -2.42 3.60
C ILE A 126 -0.59 -3.66 3.05
N ILE A 127 -1.73 -3.49 2.38
CA ILE A 127 -2.54 -4.55 1.80
C ILE A 127 -2.70 -4.33 0.30
N ILE A 128 -2.52 -5.41 -0.47
CA ILE A 128 -2.92 -5.51 -1.87
C ILE A 128 -4.22 -6.32 -1.95
N HIS A 129 -5.21 -5.78 -2.66
CA HIS A 129 -6.51 -6.42 -2.87
C HIS A 129 -6.63 -7.15 -4.21
N GLU A 130 -7.58 -8.09 -4.27
CA GLU A 130 -7.86 -8.92 -5.44
C GLU A 130 -8.33 -8.11 -6.66
N ARG A 131 -9.11 -7.05 -6.45
CA ARG A 131 -9.77 -6.26 -7.50
C ARG A 131 -9.42 -4.77 -7.37
N ALA A 132 -9.80 -4.00 -8.38
CA ALA A 132 -9.65 -2.55 -8.40
C ALA A 132 -10.47 -1.90 -7.28
N ASP A 133 -9.93 -0.81 -6.71
CA ASP A 133 -10.70 0.11 -5.88
C ASP A 133 -11.60 0.99 -6.78
N ASP A 134 -12.90 1.01 -6.52
CA ASP A 134 -13.89 1.82 -7.24
C ASP A 134 -14.06 3.25 -6.71
N PHE A 135 -13.35 3.61 -5.65
CA PHE A 135 -13.34 4.91 -4.98
C PHE A 135 -14.72 5.42 -4.50
N THR A 136 -15.72 4.52 -4.40
CA THR A 136 -17.11 4.93 -4.14
C THR A 136 -17.78 4.04 -3.09
N THR A 137 -17.63 2.72 -3.22
CA THR A 137 -18.32 1.74 -2.39
C THR A 137 -17.77 1.75 -0.97
N GLN A 138 -18.64 2.00 0.01
CA GLN A 138 -18.23 1.93 1.41
C GLN A 138 -18.14 0.48 1.91
N PRO A 139 -17.23 0.17 2.86
CA PRO A 139 -16.22 1.08 3.43
C PRO A 139 -14.84 1.03 2.74
N SER A 140 -14.70 0.25 1.66
CA SER A 140 -13.38 -0.22 1.17
C SER A 140 -13.27 -0.32 -0.36
N GLY A 141 -14.09 0.42 -1.10
CA GLY A 141 -13.98 0.55 -2.54
C GLY A 141 -14.30 -0.70 -3.36
N ASN A 142 -15.00 -1.67 -2.76
CA ASN A 142 -15.30 -2.97 -3.39
C ASN A 142 -14.06 -3.71 -3.94
N ALA A 143 -12.88 -3.47 -3.36
CA ALA A 143 -11.61 -4.02 -3.84
C ALA A 143 -11.50 -5.56 -3.68
N GLY A 144 -12.45 -6.20 -3.00
CA GLY A 144 -12.46 -7.65 -2.80
C GLY A 144 -11.48 -8.11 -1.73
N LYS A 145 -11.06 -9.38 -1.83
CA LYS A 145 -10.25 -10.03 -0.79
C LYS A 145 -8.88 -9.37 -0.67
N MET A 146 -8.32 -9.39 0.52
CA MET A 146 -6.90 -9.09 0.75
C MET A 146 -6.08 -10.27 0.23
N ILE A 147 -5.19 -10.05 -0.74
CA ILE A 147 -4.41 -11.13 -1.39
C ILE A 147 -2.95 -11.13 -0.95
N ALA A 148 -2.41 -9.99 -0.52
CA ALA A 148 -1.07 -9.89 0.03
C ALA A 148 -0.98 -8.80 1.09
N CYS A 149 -0.08 -8.98 2.04
CA CYS A 149 0.11 -8.07 3.16
C CYS A 149 1.61 -7.89 3.47
N GLY A 150 1.98 -6.70 3.94
CA GLY A 150 3.29 -6.44 4.54
C GLY A 150 3.17 -5.58 5.79
N GLU A 151 3.87 -5.96 6.86
CA GLU A 151 3.99 -5.15 8.08
C GLU A 151 5.02 -4.04 7.83
N ILE A 152 4.63 -2.79 8.10
CA ILE A 152 5.43 -1.60 7.87
C ILE A 152 6.32 -1.38 9.09
N ILE A 153 7.62 -1.54 8.91
CA ILE A 153 8.62 -1.45 9.96
C ILE A 153 9.67 -0.40 9.62
N GLU A 154 10.31 0.15 10.65
CA GLU A 154 11.42 1.08 10.51
C GLU A 154 12.63 0.38 9.88
N LEU A 155 13.33 1.03 8.94
CA LEU A 155 14.47 0.43 8.27
C LEU A 155 15.76 0.46 9.12
N TYR A 156 15.85 1.33 10.13
CA TYR A 156 17.00 1.43 11.03
C TYR A 156 16.63 1.87 12.46
N GLN A 157 16.88 1.00 13.43
CA GLN A 157 17.37 1.33 14.78
C GLN A 157 18.66 0.57 15.04
#